data_AF-A0A2D4LQ70-F1
#
_entry.id   AF-A0A2D4LQ70-F1
#
_cell.length_a   1.000
_cell.length_b   1.000
_cell.length_c   1.000
_cell.angle_alpha   90.00
_cell.angle_beta   90.00
_cell.angle_gamma   90.00
#
_symmetry.space_group_name_H-M   'P 1'
#
loop_
_entity.id
_entity.type
_entity.pdbx_description
1 polymer ?
#
loop_
_entity_poly.entity_id
_entity_poly.type
_entity_poly.pdbx_seq_one_letter_code
_entity_poly.pdbx_strand_id
1 'polypeptide(L)'
;MYNTYDVHFYASFALAMLWPKLELSLQYDMAAAVLNEDVHPRQYLMSGQTAPVKLRNVVPHDIGEPDDEPWQRVNAYLIHDTATWKDLNLKFVLQVYRDYFLMQDAAFLRDMWPVCQTVVDSELKFDTDGDGLIENSGFADQTYDAWVATGASAYCGGLWLASVCVMCRMAESLADWPALERYSHILAKGTAAFERLLWNGKYYNYDSGRGPSSDSVMADQLAGQWFLRACGLGEGQSEVFPRSHVLSALKTIFQLNVQGFSEGAMGAVNGMRPSGLPDTSSLQSNE
;
A
#
# COMPACT_ATOMS: atom_id res chain seq x y z
N MET A 1 13.41 -14.04 5.72
CA MET A 1 12.02 -13.68 6.07
C MET A 1 11.06 -14.44 5.16
N TYR A 2 10.00 -15.01 5.73
CA TYR A 2 8.94 -15.68 4.99
C TYR A 2 7.78 -14.72 4.76
N ASN A 3 7.25 -14.70 3.54
CA ASN A 3 6.08 -13.90 3.16
C ASN A 3 6.20 -12.43 3.59
N THR A 4 7.34 -11.80 3.32
CA THR A 4 7.50 -10.35 3.46
C THR A 4 6.38 -9.66 2.69
N TYR A 5 5.42 -9.08 3.41
CA TYR A 5 4.04 -8.97 2.97
C TYR A 5 3.83 -7.78 2.04
N ASP A 6 4.55 -6.70 2.31
CA ASP A 6 4.67 -5.55 1.43
C ASP A 6 5.30 -5.93 0.07
N VAL A 7 6.18 -6.93 0.03
CA VAL A 7 6.76 -7.49 -1.21
C VAL A 7 5.83 -8.54 -1.83
N HIS A 8 5.19 -9.38 -1.02
CA HIS A 8 4.23 -10.40 -1.44
C HIS A 8 3.09 -9.78 -2.25
N PHE A 9 2.68 -8.55 -1.92
CA PHE A 9 1.73 -7.75 -2.70
C PHE A 9 1.97 -7.77 -4.22
N TYR A 10 3.24 -7.74 -4.65
CA TYR A 10 3.60 -7.77 -6.06
C TYR A 10 3.72 -9.20 -6.61
N ALA A 11 4.22 -10.15 -5.80
CA ALA A 11 4.49 -11.52 -6.22
C ALA A 11 3.28 -12.46 -6.15
N SER A 12 2.30 -12.14 -5.31
CA SER A 12 1.19 -13.03 -4.93
C SER A 12 0.24 -13.36 -6.08
N PHE A 13 0.29 -12.61 -7.18
CA PHE A 13 -0.41 -12.94 -8.42
C PHE A 13 -0.10 -14.36 -8.91
N ALA A 14 1.16 -14.82 -8.79
CA ALA A 14 1.52 -16.17 -9.20
C ALA A 14 0.79 -17.23 -8.36
N LEU A 15 0.68 -17.03 -7.04
CA LEU A 15 -0.04 -17.95 -6.16
C LEU A 15 -1.55 -17.86 -6.39
N ALA A 16 -2.11 -16.65 -6.44
CA ALA A 16 -3.54 -16.44 -6.70
C ALA A 16 -3.99 -17.11 -8.01
N MET A 17 -3.18 -17.02 -9.07
CA MET A 17 -3.54 -17.56 -10.39
C MET A 17 -3.28 -19.07 -10.52
N LEU A 18 -2.25 -19.62 -9.88
CA LEU A 18 -1.79 -21.01 -10.12
C LEU A 18 -2.07 -21.95 -8.95
N TRP A 19 -2.01 -21.44 -7.71
CA TRP A 19 -2.26 -22.19 -6.48
C TRP A 19 -3.20 -21.42 -5.54
N PRO A 20 -4.45 -21.15 -5.98
CA PRO A 20 -5.36 -20.25 -5.27
C PRO A 20 -5.62 -20.67 -3.81
N LYS A 21 -5.70 -21.97 -3.53
CA LYS A 21 -5.88 -22.47 -2.15
C LYS A 21 -4.68 -22.18 -1.24
N LEU A 22 -3.47 -22.11 -1.80
CA LEU A 22 -2.27 -21.73 -1.05
C LEU A 22 -2.28 -20.23 -0.74
N GLU A 23 -2.67 -19.39 -1.71
CA GLU A 23 -2.84 -17.95 -1.47
C GLU A 23 -3.88 -17.69 -0.38
N LEU A 24 -5.07 -18.31 -0.46
CA LEU A 24 -6.10 -18.15 0.58
C LEU A 24 -5.60 -18.61 1.96
N SER A 25 -4.86 -19.73 2.03
CA SER A 25 -4.25 -20.19 3.29
C SER A 25 -3.29 -19.15 3.87
N LEU A 26 -2.45 -18.54 3.02
CA LEU A 26 -1.53 -17.47 3.43
C LEU A 26 -2.29 -16.25 3.95
N GLN A 27 -3.39 -15.86 3.30
CA GLN A 27 -4.24 -14.77 3.75
C GLN A 27 -4.88 -15.06 5.12
N TYR A 28 -5.31 -16.30 5.38
CA TYR A 28 -5.78 -16.71 6.71
C TYR A 28 -4.67 -16.64 7.77
N ASP A 29 -3.45 -17.08 7.46
CA ASP A 29 -2.30 -16.98 8.38
C ASP A 29 -2.00 -15.51 8.70
N MET A 30 -2.02 -14.64 7.69
CA MET A 30 -1.81 -13.20 7.85
C MET A 30 -2.91 -12.56 8.69
N ALA A 31 -4.17 -12.92 8.43
CA ALA A 31 -5.32 -12.44 9.19
C ALA A 31 -5.26 -12.85 10.68
N ALA A 32 -4.82 -14.08 10.96
CA ALA A 32 -4.57 -14.53 12.33
C ALA A 32 -3.44 -13.71 12.98
N ALA A 33 -2.35 -13.45 12.25
CA ALA A 33 -1.23 -12.68 12.75
C ALA A 33 -1.56 -11.19 13.00
N VAL A 34 -2.50 -10.60 12.25
CA VAL A 34 -3.03 -9.24 12.50
C VAL A 34 -3.59 -9.13 13.92
N LEU A 35 -4.34 -10.16 14.36
CA LEU A 35 -5.03 -10.17 15.65
C LEU A 35 -4.12 -10.52 16.84
N ASN A 36 -2.93 -11.06 16.57
CA ASN A 36 -1.93 -11.38 17.59
C ASN A 36 -1.08 -10.16 17.95
N GLU A 37 -0.55 -10.19 19.18
CA GLU A 37 0.38 -9.21 19.72
C GLU A 37 1.63 -9.89 20.28
N ASP A 38 2.76 -9.21 20.14
CA ASP A 38 4.01 -9.53 20.82
C ASP A 38 4.60 -8.22 21.35
N VAL A 39 4.41 -8.01 22.66
CA VAL A 39 4.83 -6.80 23.37
C VAL A 39 6.26 -6.88 23.89
N HIS A 40 7.02 -7.93 23.57
CA HIS A 40 8.42 -7.98 23.94
C HIS A 40 9.17 -6.79 23.34
N PRO A 41 10.01 -6.09 24.13
CA PRO A 41 10.76 -4.96 23.63
C PRO A 41 11.89 -5.45 22.71
N ARG A 42 12.00 -4.83 21.54
CA ARG A 42 13.10 -5.03 20.60
C ARG A 42 13.65 -3.69 20.13
N GLN A 43 14.97 -3.62 19.98
CA GLN A 43 15.63 -2.46 19.41
C GLN A 43 15.64 -2.54 17.88
N TYR A 44 15.21 -1.48 17.20
CA TYR A 44 15.23 -1.36 15.74
C TYR A 44 16.49 -0.67 15.25
N LEU A 45 17.10 -1.22 14.19
CA LEU A 45 18.47 -0.87 13.79
C LEU A 45 18.61 0.56 13.26
N MET A 46 17.65 1.02 12.45
CA MET A 46 17.74 2.34 11.80
C MET A 46 17.57 3.49 12.81
N SER A 47 16.59 3.39 13.72
CA SER A 47 16.28 4.45 14.68
C SER A 47 17.00 4.31 16.01
N GLY A 48 17.50 3.11 16.33
CA GLY A 48 18.02 2.75 17.66
C GLY A 48 16.95 2.70 18.76
N GLN A 49 15.67 2.92 18.42
CA GLN A 49 14.56 2.93 19.37
C GLN A 49 14.13 1.52 19.75
N THR A 50 13.63 1.38 20.97
CA THR A 50 13.02 0.13 21.45
C THR A 50 11.51 0.25 21.39
N ALA A 51 10.87 -0.72 20.73
CA ALA A 51 9.41 -0.81 20.62
C ALA A 51 8.96 -2.29 20.64
N PRO A 52 7.66 -2.56 20.81
CA PRO A 52 7.10 -3.91 20.68
C PRO A 52 7.48 -4.59 19.36
N VAL A 53 7.62 -5.92 19.38
CA VAL A 53 7.83 -6.73 18.17
C VAL A 53 6.61 -6.67 17.24
N LYS A 54 5.40 -6.74 17.81
CA LYS A 54 4.14 -6.77 17.07
C LYS A 54 3.01 -6.13 17.85
N LEU A 55 2.45 -5.05 17.31
CA LEU A 55 1.20 -4.49 17.82
C LEU A 55 -0.02 -5.21 17.23
N ARG A 56 -1.07 -5.32 18.02
CA ARG A 56 -2.37 -5.82 17.56
C ARG A 56 -2.97 -4.90 16.48
N ASN A 57 -3.76 -5.47 15.57
CA ASN A 57 -4.47 -4.77 14.49
C ASN A 57 -3.55 -4.20 13.40
N VAL A 58 -2.30 -4.66 13.36
CA VAL A 58 -1.34 -4.31 12.31
C VAL A 58 -0.93 -5.60 11.61
N VAL A 59 -0.91 -5.59 10.28
CA VAL A 59 -0.36 -6.67 9.47
C VAL A 59 1.14 -6.75 9.74
N PRO A 60 1.69 -7.92 10.13
CA PRO A 60 3.13 -8.04 10.28
C PRO A 60 3.81 -7.87 8.92
N HIS A 61 5.02 -7.33 8.94
CA HIS A 61 5.88 -7.21 7.77
C HIS A 61 6.21 -8.59 7.19
N ASP A 62 6.42 -9.61 8.02
CA ASP A 62 6.71 -10.97 7.58
C ASP A 62 6.24 -11.99 8.62
N ILE A 63 6.17 -13.26 8.21
CA ILE A 63 5.72 -14.38 9.04
C ILE A 63 6.91 -15.12 9.68
N GLY A 64 8.01 -14.41 9.92
CA GLY A 64 9.20 -14.92 10.61
C GLY A 64 10.33 -15.32 9.67
N GLU A 65 11.28 -16.11 10.16
CA GLU A 65 12.48 -16.49 9.42
C GLU A 65 12.95 -17.93 9.71
N PRO A 66 13.78 -18.53 8.84
CA PRO A 66 14.21 -19.93 8.98
C PRO A 66 14.98 -20.25 10.27
N ASP A 67 15.61 -19.25 10.90
CA ASP A 67 16.47 -19.43 12.07
C ASP A 67 15.72 -19.28 13.41
N ASP A 68 14.41 -19.01 13.37
CA ASP A 68 13.54 -18.91 14.55
C ASP A 68 12.27 -19.78 14.37
N GLU A 69 11.11 -19.37 14.89
CA GLU A 69 9.83 -20.09 14.79
C GLU A 69 8.86 -19.39 13.82
N PRO A 70 8.90 -19.69 12.49
CA PRO A 70 7.93 -19.15 11.53
C PRO A 70 6.47 -19.36 11.97
N TRP A 71 5.57 -18.46 11.55
CA TRP A 71 4.15 -18.41 11.95
C TRP A 71 3.88 -18.07 13.43
N GLN A 72 4.82 -18.32 14.33
CA GLN A 72 4.68 -17.98 15.76
C GLN A 72 5.39 -16.68 16.10
N ARG A 73 6.63 -16.50 15.64
CA ARG A 73 7.45 -15.31 15.83
C ARG A 73 7.52 -14.51 14.54
N VAL A 74 6.51 -13.68 14.35
CA VAL A 74 6.35 -12.80 13.19
C VAL A 74 7.24 -11.55 13.30
N ASN A 75 7.33 -10.77 12.22
CA ASN A 75 8.19 -9.57 12.15
C ASN A 75 9.67 -9.88 12.42
N ALA A 76 10.28 -10.83 11.73
CA ALA A 76 11.72 -11.04 11.80
C ALA A 76 12.51 -9.81 11.32
N TYR A 77 11.94 -9.01 10.41
CA TYR A 77 12.50 -7.72 10.03
C TYR A 77 12.72 -6.78 11.22
N LEU A 78 13.94 -6.27 11.33
CA LEU A 78 14.40 -5.46 12.46
C LEU A 78 15.04 -4.11 12.07
N ILE A 79 15.01 -3.73 10.79
CA ILE A 79 15.61 -2.47 10.34
C ILE A 79 14.75 -1.29 10.83
N HIS A 80 13.45 -1.33 10.54
CA HIS A 80 12.46 -0.34 10.99
C HIS A 80 11.38 -0.98 11.86
N ASP A 81 10.78 -0.18 12.75
CA ASP A 81 9.51 -0.52 13.38
C ASP A 81 8.39 -0.37 12.36
N THR A 82 7.82 -1.50 11.94
CA THR A 82 6.79 -1.57 10.90
C THR A 82 5.38 -1.35 11.44
N ALA A 83 5.20 -1.19 12.75
CA ALA A 83 3.89 -1.04 13.39
C ALA A 83 3.12 0.23 12.93
N THR A 84 3.83 1.16 12.29
CA THR A 84 3.27 2.41 11.77
C THR A 84 3.49 2.59 10.27
N TRP A 85 3.90 1.54 9.56
CA TRP A 85 4.00 1.57 8.12
C TRP A 85 2.63 1.74 7.48
N LYS A 86 2.56 2.58 6.44
CA LYS A 86 1.33 3.04 5.81
C LYS A 86 0.80 2.11 4.73
N ASP A 87 1.58 1.14 4.26
CA ASP A 87 1.20 0.30 3.14
C ASP A 87 0.82 -1.14 3.51
N LEU A 88 1.37 -1.73 4.58
CA LEU A 88 1.11 -3.13 4.98
C LEU A 88 -0.39 -3.44 5.15
N ASN A 89 -1.08 -2.65 5.98
CA ASN A 89 -2.52 -2.81 6.24
C ASN A 89 -3.35 -2.63 4.96
N LEU A 90 -2.97 -1.69 4.10
CA LEU A 90 -3.65 -1.38 2.84
C LEU A 90 -3.48 -2.51 1.82
N LYS A 91 -2.24 -3.00 1.68
CA LYS A 91 -1.90 -4.14 0.83
C LYS A 91 -2.64 -5.41 1.26
N PHE A 92 -2.91 -5.60 2.54
CA PHE A 92 -3.74 -6.71 3.03
C PHE A 92 -5.18 -6.60 2.52
N VAL A 93 -5.81 -5.46 2.75
CA VAL A 93 -7.21 -5.20 2.34
C VAL A 93 -7.38 -5.37 0.83
N LEU A 94 -6.42 -4.85 0.07
CA LEU A 94 -6.39 -4.97 -1.39
C LEU A 94 -6.26 -6.44 -1.83
N GLN A 95 -5.29 -7.19 -1.29
CA GLN A 95 -5.10 -8.60 -1.63
C GLN A 95 -6.30 -9.46 -1.26
N VAL A 96 -6.90 -9.27 -0.08
CA VAL A 96 -8.14 -9.95 0.31
C VAL A 96 -9.24 -9.73 -0.73
N TYR A 97 -9.45 -8.49 -1.17
CA TYR A 97 -10.50 -8.23 -2.16
C TYR A 97 -10.16 -8.83 -3.53
N ARG A 98 -8.90 -8.75 -3.99
CA ARG A 98 -8.46 -9.39 -5.24
C ARG A 98 -8.73 -10.89 -5.20
N ASP A 99 -8.39 -11.55 -4.10
CA ASP A 99 -8.55 -12.98 -3.96
C ASP A 99 -10.03 -13.37 -3.88
N TYR A 100 -10.85 -12.60 -3.14
CA TYR A 100 -12.31 -12.76 -3.23
C TYR A 100 -12.82 -12.60 -4.67
N PHE A 101 -12.35 -11.56 -5.39
CA PHE A 101 -12.76 -11.31 -6.77
C PHE A 101 -12.37 -12.44 -7.72
N LEU A 102 -11.18 -13.01 -7.59
CA LEU A 102 -10.69 -14.09 -8.46
C LEU A 102 -11.36 -15.44 -8.14
N MET A 103 -11.54 -15.76 -6.86
CA MET A 103 -12.03 -17.07 -6.43
C MET A 103 -13.55 -17.11 -6.20
N GLN A 104 -14.21 -15.95 -6.07
CA GLN A 104 -15.64 -15.81 -5.78
C GLN A 104 -16.06 -16.55 -4.49
N ASP A 105 -15.15 -16.63 -3.52
CA ASP A 105 -15.38 -17.32 -2.25
C ASP A 105 -16.03 -16.39 -1.21
N ALA A 106 -17.36 -16.46 -1.12
CA ALA A 106 -18.14 -15.67 -0.16
C ALA A 106 -17.93 -16.08 1.31
N ALA A 107 -17.38 -17.26 1.60
CA ALA A 107 -17.00 -17.62 2.97
C ALA A 107 -15.71 -16.91 3.35
N PHE A 108 -14.70 -16.95 2.48
CA PHE A 108 -13.45 -16.20 2.65
C PHE A 108 -13.71 -14.71 2.87
N LEU A 109 -14.56 -14.08 2.06
CA LEU A 109 -14.88 -12.65 2.24
C LEU A 109 -15.52 -12.37 3.62
N ARG A 110 -16.45 -13.23 4.07
CA ARG A 110 -17.10 -13.07 5.38
C ARG A 110 -16.12 -13.23 6.53
N ASP A 111 -15.18 -14.15 6.42
CA ASP A 111 -14.16 -14.39 7.44
C ASP A 111 -13.15 -13.24 7.51
N MET A 112 -12.76 -12.68 6.36
CA MET A 112 -11.79 -11.58 6.29
C MET A 112 -12.39 -10.21 6.62
N TRP A 113 -13.68 -10.01 6.39
CA TRP A 113 -14.36 -8.71 6.60
C TRP A 113 -14.04 -8.02 7.94
N PRO A 114 -14.20 -8.67 9.12
CA PRO A 114 -13.90 -8.02 10.38
C PRO A 114 -12.41 -7.65 10.53
N VAL A 115 -11.50 -8.42 9.94
CA VAL A 115 -10.06 -8.14 9.96
C VAL A 115 -9.75 -6.95 9.06
N CYS A 116 -10.33 -6.88 7.85
CA CYS A 116 -10.24 -5.73 6.96
C CYS A 116 -10.76 -4.45 7.62
N GLN A 117 -11.92 -4.49 8.29
CA GLN A 117 -12.42 -3.34 9.06
C GLN A 117 -11.44 -2.92 10.15
N THR A 118 -10.90 -3.89 10.89
CA THR A 118 -9.95 -3.65 11.98
C THR A 118 -8.69 -2.92 11.49
N VAL A 119 -8.08 -3.36 10.40
CA VAL A 119 -6.84 -2.75 9.89
C VAL A 119 -7.13 -1.38 9.29
N VAL A 120 -8.18 -1.22 8.46
CA VAL A 120 -8.53 0.08 7.86
C VAL A 120 -8.89 1.12 8.92
N ASP A 121 -9.64 0.73 9.95
CA ASP A 121 -9.99 1.63 11.04
C ASP A 121 -8.76 2.06 11.85
N SER A 122 -7.74 1.19 11.96
CA SER A 122 -6.48 1.52 12.61
C SER A 122 -5.64 2.53 11.82
N GLU A 123 -5.78 2.57 10.50
CA GLU A 123 -5.07 3.49 9.61
C GLU A 123 -5.67 4.91 9.62
N LEU A 124 -6.94 5.07 10.04
CA LEU A 124 -7.59 6.39 10.11
C LEU A 124 -6.87 7.37 11.04
N LYS A 125 -6.07 6.88 11.99
CA LYS A 125 -5.23 7.73 12.85
C LYS A 125 -4.15 8.50 12.06
N PHE A 126 -3.85 8.06 10.85
CA PHE A 126 -2.85 8.67 9.97
C PHE A 126 -3.45 9.70 9.01
N ASP A 127 -4.76 9.92 9.03
CA ASP A 127 -5.39 11.13 8.48
C ASP A 127 -5.38 12.18 9.60
N THR A 128 -4.34 13.01 9.61
CA THR A 128 -4.05 13.94 10.72
C THR A 128 -4.71 15.30 10.54
N ASP A 129 -5.23 15.62 9.35
CA ASP A 129 -5.92 16.88 9.05
C ASP A 129 -7.43 16.72 8.74
N GLY A 130 -7.92 15.48 8.67
CA GLY A 130 -9.33 15.13 8.52
C GLY A 130 -9.86 15.27 7.09
N ASP A 131 -8.98 15.34 6.09
CA ASP A 131 -9.33 15.47 4.68
C ASP A 131 -9.61 14.14 3.98
N GLY A 132 -9.54 13.02 4.71
CA GLY A 132 -9.86 11.69 4.24
C GLY A 132 -8.69 10.97 3.54
N LEU A 133 -7.48 11.54 3.58
CA LEU A 133 -6.24 10.96 3.06
C LEU A 133 -5.24 10.74 4.19
N ILE A 134 -4.41 9.71 4.10
CA ILE A 134 -3.38 9.43 5.11
C ILE A 134 -2.06 10.14 4.78
N GLU A 135 -1.27 10.47 5.81
CA GLU A 135 0.06 11.05 5.66
C GLU A 135 1.20 10.12 6.09
N ASN A 136 2.24 10.08 5.25
CA ASN A 136 3.56 9.56 5.61
C ASN A 136 4.26 10.49 6.61
N SER A 137 5.00 9.88 7.52
CA SER A 137 5.48 10.53 8.75
C SER A 137 6.87 11.19 8.64
N GLY A 138 7.42 11.34 7.44
CA GLY A 138 8.75 11.95 7.25
C GLY A 138 9.92 11.04 7.62
N PHE A 139 9.67 9.74 7.69
CA PHE A 139 10.67 8.68 7.65
C PHE A 139 10.19 7.60 6.68
N ALA A 140 11.02 6.59 6.40
CA ALA A 140 10.62 5.50 5.52
C ALA A 140 9.67 4.56 6.26
N ASP A 141 8.37 4.77 6.03
CA ASP A 141 7.25 4.09 6.69
C ASP A 141 6.42 3.28 5.68
N GLN A 142 7.07 2.64 4.72
CA GLN A 142 6.49 1.81 3.67
C GLN A 142 7.60 0.98 2.97
N THR A 143 7.23 0.11 2.03
CA THR A 143 8.13 -0.86 1.35
C THR A 143 9.44 -0.31 0.79
N TYR A 144 9.46 0.95 0.31
CA TYR A 144 10.68 1.68 -0.03
C TYR A 144 11.32 2.19 1.27
N ASP A 145 11.83 1.26 2.08
CA ASP A 145 12.29 1.43 3.46
C ASP A 145 13.53 2.33 3.65
N ALA A 146 14.10 2.84 2.57
CA ALA A 146 15.14 3.87 2.56
C ALA A 146 14.74 5.14 1.81
N TRP A 147 13.54 5.19 1.21
CA TRP A 147 13.03 6.37 0.50
C TRP A 147 11.92 7.05 1.31
N VAL A 148 12.28 8.19 1.90
CA VAL A 148 11.38 8.93 2.80
C VAL A 148 10.29 9.63 2.02
N ALA A 149 9.05 9.53 2.49
CA ALA A 149 7.92 10.36 2.06
C ALA A 149 7.38 11.18 3.23
N THR A 150 6.88 12.38 2.97
CA THR A 150 6.31 13.29 3.98
C THR A 150 4.97 13.86 3.55
N GLY A 151 3.97 13.80 4.43
CA GLY A 151 2.60 14.20 4.09
C GLY A 151 1.91 13.15 3.22
N ALA A 152 0.91 13.54 2.45
CA ALA A 152 0.29 12.63 1.49
C ALA A 152 1.31 12.24 0.42
N SER A 153 1.44 10.94 0.12
CA SER A 153 2.25 10.43 -1.00
C SER A 153 1.39 9.82 -2.09
N ALA A 154 1.86 9.84 -3.33
CA ALA A 154 1.14 9.20 -4.43
C ALA A 154 0.99 7.69 -4.22
N TYR A 155 2.02 7.05 -3.65
CA TYR A 155 2.05 5.62 -3.39
C TYR A 155 1.11 5.22 -2.23
N CYS A 156 1.37 5.66 -0.98
CA CYS A 156 0.54 5.27 0.17
C CYS A 156 -0.86 5.87 0.10
N GLY A 157 -0.98 7.13 -0.33
CA GLY A 157 -2.28 7.76 -0.55
C GLY A 157 -3.09 7.07 -1.64
N GLY A 158 -2.45 6.63 -2.72
CA GLY A 158 -3.10 5.88 -3.78
C GLY A 158 -3.58 4.50 -3.31
N LEU A 159 -2.74 3.78 -2.57
CA LEU A 159 -3.10 2.50 -1.92
C LEU A 159 -4.25 2.68 -0.92
N TRP A 160 -4.30 3.80 -0.20
CA TRP A 160 -5.36 4.11 0.75
C TRP A 160 -6.70 4.26 0.03
N LEU A 161 -6.76 5.11 -1.00
CA LEU A 161 -7.99 5.30 -1.77
C LEU A 161 -8.47 4.01 -2.44
N ALA A 162 -7.54 3.21 -2.96
CA ALA A 162 -7.87 1.91 -3.51
C ALA A 162 -8.43 0.96 -2.43
N SER A 163 -7.83 0.96 -1.23
CA SER A 163 -8.29 0.15 -0.08
C SER A 163 -9.69 0.57 0.37
N VAL A 164 -9.95 1.87 0.53
CA VAL A 164 -11.27 2.38 0.90
C VAL A 164 -12.30 2.06 -0.19
N CYS A 165 -11.92 2.13 -1.48
CA CYS A 165 -12.78 1.72 -2.58
C CYS A 165 -13.18 0.25 -2.51
N VAL A 166 -12.24 -0.67 -2.25
CA VAL A 166 -12.58 -2.09 -2.09
C VAL A 166 -13.36 -2.34 -0.80
N MET A 167 -13.14 -1.58 0.28
CA MET A 167 -13.98 -1.64 1.48
C MET A 167 -15.44 -1.29 1.18
N CYS A 168 -15.71 -0.27 0.35
CA CYS A 168 -17.07 -0.01 -0.12
C CYS A 168 -17.67 -1.23 -0.85
N ARG A 169 -16.89 -1.89 -1.72
CA ARG A 169 -17.38 -3.06 -2.48
C ARG A 169 -17.60 -4.29 -1.61
N MET A 170 -16.76 -4.52 -0.61
CA MET A 170 -16.96 -5.56 0.39
C MET A 170 -18.21 -5.29 1.22
N ALA A 171 -18.38 -4.06 1.72
CA ALA A 171 -19.54 -3.65 2.50
C ALA A 171 -20.85 -3.83 1.70
N GLU A 172 -20.87 -3.43 0.42
CA GLU A 172 -22.00 -3.66 -0.48
C GLU A 172 -22.29 -5.16 -0.67
N SER A 173 -21.26 -5.97 -0.93
CA SER A 173 -21.39 -7.42 -1.11
C SER A 173 -21.91 -8.15 0.14
N LEU A 174 -21.62 -7.61 1.32
CA LEU A 174 -22.02 -8.15 2.62
C LEU A 174 -23.27 -7.47 3.21
N ALA A 175 -23.86 -6.50 2.48
CA ALA A 175 -24.98 -5.68 2.93
C ALA A 175 -24.73 -4.93 4.26
N ASP A 176 -23.48 -4.55 4.53
CA ASP A 176 -23.08 -3.68 5.66
C ASP A 176 -23.23 -2.21 5.25
N TRP A 177 -24.48 -1.73 5.19
CA TRP A 177 -24.81 -0.38 4.76
C TRP A 177 -24.16 0.74 5.60
N PRO A 178 -24.08 0.64 6.95
CA PRO A 178 -23.37 1.63 7.75
C PRO A 178 -21.89 1.74 7.38
N ALA A 179 -21.20 0.62 7.16
CA ALA A 179 -19.81 0.63 6.72
C ALA A 179 -19.66 1.24 5.31
N LEU A 180 -20.56 0.88 4.39
CA LEU A 180 -20.58 1.45 3.03
C LEU A 180 -20.72 2.98 3.07
N GLU A 181 -21.64 3.51 3.86
CA GLU A 181 -21.84 4.97 4.00
C GLU A 181 -20.57 5.66 4.53
N ARG A 182 -19.98 5.10 5.60
CA ARG A 182 -18.74 5.63 6.20
C ARG A 182 -17.59 5.65 5.20
N TYR A 183 -17.30 4.52 4.56
CA TYR A 183 -16.18 4.41 3.62
C TYR A 183 -16.42 5.22 2.34
N SER A 184 -17.66 5.35 1.88
CA SER A 184 -17.99 6.20 0.73
C SER A 184 -17.71 7.68 1.00
N HIS A 185 -18.00 8.16 2.22
CA HIS A 185 -17.70 9.53 2.62
C HIS A 185 -16.19 9.78 2.74
N ILE A 186 -15.43 8.83 3.31
CA ILE A 186 -13.96 8.89 3.38
C ILE A 186 -13.38 8.92 1.95
N LEU A 187 -13.82 8.01 1.09
CA LEU A 187 -13.35 7.93 -0.29
C LEU A 187 -13.57 9.24 -1.05
N ALA A 188 -14.77 9.82 -0.95
CA ALA A 188 -15.10 11.07 -1.64
C ALA A 188 -14.23 12.26 -1.19
N LYS A 189 -13.91 12.35 0.11
CA LYS A 189 -13.02 13.39 0.64
C LYS A 189 -11.57 13.14 0.22
N GLY A 190 -11.09 11.92 0.43
CA GLY A 190 -9.72 11.52 0.13
C GLY A 190 -9.37 11.62 -1.35
N THR A 191 -10.29 11.28 -2.28
CA THR A 191 -10.04 11.47 -3.72
C THR A 191 -9.89 12.95 -4.08
N ALA A 192 -10.72 13.82 -3.51
CA ALA A 192 -10.60 15.27 -3.71
C ALA A 192 -9.30 15.82 -3.13
N ALA A 193 -8.88 15.33 -1.96
CA ALA A 193 -7.61 15.67 -1.32
C ALA A 193 -6.40 15.24 -2.18
N PHE A 194 -6.38 13.98 -2.62
CA PHE A 194 -5.30 13.40 -3.42
C PHE A 194 -5.08 14.18 -4.73
N GLU A 195 -6.17 14.48 -5.45
CA GLU A 195 -6.10 15.32 -6.66
C GLU A 195 -5.57 16.72 -6.35
N ARG A 196 -6.08 17.37 -5.30
CA ARG A 196 -5.67 18.73 -4.92
C ARG A 196 -4.19 18.80 -4.52
N LEU A 197 -3.71 17.81 -3.79
CA LEU A 197 -2.38 17.84 -3.17
C LEU A 197 -1.27 17.35 -4.11
N LEU A 198 -1.56 16.36 -4.94
CA LEU A 198 -0.52 15.61 -5.67
C LEU A 198 -0.57 15.81 -7.18
N TRP A 199 -1.73 16.07 -7.79
CA TRP A 199 -1.80 16.26 -9.24
C TRP A 199 -1.18 17.60 -9.65
N ASN A 200 -0.11 17.56 -10.44
CA ASN A 200 0.61 18.76 -10.89
C ASN A 200 0.23 19.22 -12.31
N GLY A 201 -0.79 18.61 -12.92
CA GLY A 201 -1.20 18.85 -14.30
C GLY A 201 -0.63 17.86 -15.32
N LYS A 202 0.32 16.99 -14.93
CA LYS A 202 0.91 15.97 -15.83
C LYS A 202 1.04 14.60 -15.19
N TYR A 203 1.44 14.53 -13.93
CA TYR A 203 1.60 13.31 -13.14
C TYR A 203 1.30 13.64 -11.66
N TYR A 204 1.31 12.64 -10.80
CA TYR A 204 1.18 12.84 -9.35
C TYR A 204 2.58 13.01 -8.74
N ASN A 205 2.77 14.12 -8.03
CA ASN A 205 3.97 14.36 -7.23
C ASN A 205 4.23 13.19 -6.27
N TYR A 206 5.50 12.87 -6.03
CA TYR A 206 5.91 11.82 -5.11
C TYR A 206 5.26 11.99 -3.73
N ASP A 207 5.34 13.19 -3.15
CA ASP A 207 4.65 13.54 -1.91
C ASP A 207 4.26 15.03 -1.83
N SER A 208 3.49 15.38 -0.80
CA SER A 208 3.03 16.75 -0.52
C SER A 208 3.96 17.53 0.41
N GLY A 209 5.10 16.96 0.82
CA GLY A 209 6.01 17.52 1.82
C GLY A 209 6.79 18.76 1.37
N ARG A 210 6.78 19.08 0.06
CA ARG A 210 7.50 20.19 -0.58
C ARG A 210 9.02 20.16 -0.37
N GLY A 211 9.58 18.98 -0.12
CA GLY A 211 11.01 18.74 -0.10
C GLY A 211 11.63 18.79 -1.50
N PRO A 212 12.98 18.70 -1.61
CA PRO A 212 13.68 18.76 -2.88
C PRO A 212 13.31 17.65 -3.87
N SER A 213 12.79 16.52 -3.39
CA SER A 213 12.37 15.35 -4.19
C SER A 213 10.84 15.19 -4.29
N SER A 214 10.04 16.08 -3.72
CA SER A 214 8.57 15.92 -3.67
C SER A 214 7.91 15.90 -5.05
N ASP A 215 8.50 16.54 -6.05
CA ASP A 215 8.05 16.51 -7.45
C ASP A 215 8.71 15.40 -8.28
N SER A 216 9.40 14.44 -7.66
CA SER A 216 9.94 13.28 -8.39
C SER A 216 8.82 12.46 -9.02
N VAL A 217 9.08 11.94 -10.21
CA VAL A 217 8.21 10.99 -10.90
C VAL A 217 8.54 9.61 -10.36
N MET A 218 7.68 9.11 -9.47
CA MET A 218 7.80 7.75 -8.96
C MET A 218 7.19 6.76 -9.95
N ALA A 219 7.90 5.68 -10.24
CA ALA A 219 7.42 4.63 -11.16
C ALA A 219 6.14 3.96 -10.63
N ASP A 220 6.02 3.79 -9.31
CA ASP A 220 4.89 3.15 -8.65
C ASP A 220 3.84 4.14 -8.11
N GLN A 221 3.82 5.39 -8.60
CA GLN A 221 2.88 6.45 -8.13
C GLN A 221 1.39 6.09 -8.32
N LEU A 222 1.09 5.05 -9.09
CA LEU A 222 -0.26 4.57 -9.40
C LEU A 222 -0.49 3.12 -8.93
N ALA A 223 0.25 2.64 -7.93
CA ALA A 223 0.09 1.29 -7.35
C ALA A 223 -1.37 0.97 -6.99
N GLY A 224 -2.07 1.94 -6.37
CA GLY A 224 -3.49 1.81 -6.04
C GLY A 224 -4.38 1.58 -7.27
N GLN A 225 -4.19 2.37 -8.34
CA GLN A 225 -4.93 2.19 -9.59
C GLN A 225 -4.61 0.85 -10.24
N TRP A 226 -3.34 0.44 -10.28
CA TRP A 226 -2.94 -0.88 -10.79
C TRP A 226 -3.67 -2.00 -10.06
N PHE A 227 -3.72 -1.94 -8.72
CA PHE A 227 -4.36 -2.99 -7.95
C PHE A 227 -5.89 -2.97 -8.07
N LEU A 228 -6.53 -1.81 -8.16
CA LEU A 228 -7.96 -1.73 -8.50
C LEU A 228 -8.26 -2.45 -9.81
N ARG A 229 -7.41 -2.28 -10.84
CA ARG A 229 -7.57 -3.01 -12.12
C ARG A 229 -7.45 -4.52 -11.95
N ALA A 230 -6.55 -4.99 -11.09
CA ALA A 230 -6.44 -6.42 -10.75
C ALA A 230 -7.71 -6.97 -10.07
N CYS A 231 -8.44 -6.11 -9.37
CA CYS A 231 -9.71 -6.42 -8.71
C CYS A 231 -10.96 -6.26 -9.63
N GLY A 232 -10.78 -5.98 -10.92
CA GLY A 232 -11.88 -5.68 -11.83
C GLY A 232 -12.55 -4.32 -11.58
N LEU A 233 -11.89 -3.42 -10.85
CA LEU A 233 -12.33 -2.08 -10.49
C LEU A 233 -11.46 -1.00 -11.17
N GLY A 234 -11.61 0.27 -10.77
CA GLY A 234 -10.76 1.38 -11.22
C GLY A 234 -11.22 2.04 -12.52
N GLU A 235 -12.45 1.76 -12.96
CA GLU A 235 -13.13 2.41 -14.08
C GLU A 235 -14.64 2.53 -13.79
N GLY A 236 -15.34 3.39 -14.54
CA GLY A 236 -16.79 3.54 -14.48
C GLY A 236 -17.27 3.91 -13.06
N GLN A 237 -18.16 3.09 -12.49
CA GLN A 237 -18.71 3.31 -11.14
C GLN A 237 -17.68 3.08 -10.00
N SER A 238 -16.51 2.54 -10.32
CA SER A 238 -15.41 2.29 -9.38
C SER A 238 -14.17 3.13 -9.72
N GLU A 239 -14.32 4.15 -10.56
CA GLU A 239 -13.23 5.09 -10.85
C GLU A 239 -12.87 5.87 -9.58
N VAL A 240 -11.61 5.72 -9.16
CA VAL A 240 -11.01 6.45 -8.03
C VAL A 240 -10.09 7.56 -8.54
N PHE A 241 -9.35 7.27 -9.61
CA PHE A 241 -8.41 8.19 -10.24
C PHE A 241 -8.91 8.54 -11.65
N PRO A 242 -8.98 9.84 -12.03
CA PRO A 242 -9.47 10.21 -13.35
C PRO A 242 -8.67 9.54 -14.47
N ARG A 243 -9.36 8.88 -15.41
CA ARG A 243 -8.71 8.16 -16.52
C ARG A 243 -7.70 9.00 -17.30
N SER A 244 -7.98 10.28 -17.51
CA SER A 244 -7.05 11.21 -18.19
C SER A 244 -5.74 11.40 -17.42
N HIS A 245 -5.81 11.50 -16.09
CA HIS A 245 -4.65 11.68 -15.22
C HIS A 245 -3.83 10.39 -15.15
N VAL A 246 -4.48 9.24 -15.01
CA VAL A 246 -3.84 7.92 -15.07
C VAL A 246 -3.04 7.75 -16.37
N LEU A 247 -3.65 8.03 -17.53
CA LEU A 247 -2.98 7.92 -18.82
C LEU A 247 -1.81 8.91 -18.97
N SER A 248 -1.94 10.12 -18.44
CA SER A 248 -0.89 11.13 -18.48
C SER A 248 0.31 10.75 -17.59
N ALA A 249 0.04 10.27 -16.38
CA ALA A 249 1.06 9.81 -15.44
C ALA A 249 1.81 8.59 -15.99
N LEU A 250 1.10 7.56 -16.50
CA LEU A 250 1.74 6.37 -17.10
C LEU A 250 2.61 6.71 -18.32
N LYS A 251 2.16 7.63 -19.18
CA LYS A 251 3.00 8.13 -20.29
C LYS A 251 4.23 8.87 -19.79
N THR A 252 4.09 9.63 -18.71
CA THR A 252 5.20 10.36 -18.10
C THR A 252 6.22 9.40 -17.48
N ILE A 253 5.77 8.39 -16.73
CA ILE A 253 6.61 7.30 -16.20
C ILE A 253 7.35 6.60 -17.35
N PHE A 254 6.65 6.19 -18.40
CA PHE A 254 7.29 5.53 -19.54
C PHE A 254 8.33 6.43 -20.23
N GLN A 255 8.02 7.71 -20.42
CA GLN A 255 8.95 8.65 -21.04
C GLN A 255 10.19 8.90 -20.18
N LEU A 256 10.03 9.05 -18.87
CA LEU A 256 11.08 9.48 -17.96
C LEU A 256 11.79 8.29 -17.32
N ASN A 257 11.07 7.51 -16.52
CA ASN A 257 11.61 6.40 -15.73
C ASN A 257 12.06 5.21 -16.60
N VAL A 258 11.46 5.00 -17.77
CA VAL A 258 11.85 3.93 -18.70
C VAL A 258 12.74 4.46 -19.81
N GLN A 259 12.18 5.22 -20.76
CA GLN A 259 12.94 5.65 -21.94
C GLN A 259 14.10 6.60 -21.58
N GLY A 260 13.94 7.44 -20.56
CA GLY A 260 15.00 8.31 -20.05
C GLY A 260 16.10 7.57 -19.27
N PHE A 261 15.89 6.31 -18.89
CA PHE A 261 16.85 5.49 -18.17
C PHE A 261 17.42 4.38 -19.06
N SER A 262 18.71 4.48 -19.40
CA SER A 262 19.40 3.50 -20.25
C SER A 262 18.65 3.19 -21.55
N GLU A 263 18.06 4.22 -22.17
CA GLU A 263 17.26 4.13 -23.41
C GLU A 263 16.11 3.09 -23.33
N GLY A 264 15.58 2.84 -22.13
CA GLY A 264 14.50 1.88 -21.89
C GLY A 264 14.93 0.42 -21.86
N ALA A 265 16.24 0.13 -21.85
CA ALA A 265 16.77 -1.23 -21.90
C ALA A 265 16.88 -1.91 -20.51
N MET A 266 16.61 -1.20 -19.41
CA MET A 266 16.86 -1.67 -18.04
C MET A 266 15.64 -1.58 -17.10
N GLY A 267 14.43 -1.54 -17.65
CA GLY A 267 13.21 -1.40 -16.85
C GLY A 267 12.88 0.06 -16.51
N ALA A 268 12.15 0.27 -15.42
CA ALA A 268 11.78 1.58 -14.92
C ALA A 268 12.57 1.89 -13.64
N VAL A 269 13.40 2.93 -13.65
CA VAL A 269 14.04 3.42 -12.42
C VAL A 269 12.98 4.00 -11.49
N ASN A 270 13.09 3.76 -10.19
CA ASN A 270 12.06 4.10 -9.19
C ASN A 270 11.73 5.59 -9.18
N GLY A 271 12.72 6.47 -9.17
CA GLY A 271 12.56 7.92 -9.10
C GLY A 271 13.29 8.65 -10.22
N MET A 272 12.56 9.51 -10.93
CA MET A 272 13.14 10.40 -11.94
C MET A 272 12.75 11.85 -11.64
N ARG A 273 13.72 12.77 -11.64
CA ARG A 273 13.44 14.20 -11.49
C ARG A 273 12.73 14.72 -12.76
N PRO A 274 11.94 15.80 -12.68
CA PRO A 274 11.26 16.36 -13.87
C PRO A 274 12.23 16.85 -14.95
N SER A 275 13.50 17.10 -14.58
CA SER A 275 14.60 17.41 -15.50
C SER A 275 15.07 16.22 -16.35
N GLY A 276 14.61 14.99 -16.05
CA GLY A 276 15.04 13.76 -16.74
C GLY A 276 16.33 13.15 -16.18
N LEU A 277 16.79 13.59 -15.01
CA LEU A 277 17.90 12.97 -14.28
C LEU A 277 17.36 12.06 -13.17
N PRO A 278 17.99 10.90 -12.90
CA PRO A 278 17.56 10.02 -11.81
C PRO A 278 17.51 10.75 -10.48
N ASP A 279 16.52 10.40 -9.66
CA ASP A 279 16.44 10.91 -8.29
C ASP A 279 17.51 10.23 -7.44
N THR A 280 18.40 11.02 -6.85
CA THR A 280 19.49 10.54 -5.99
C THR A 280 19.26 10.88 -4.51
N SER A 281 18.02 11.16 -4.10
CA SER A 281 17.66 11.44 -2.71
C SER A 281 17.75 10.19 -1.82
N SER A 282 17.65 9.01 -2.40
CA SER A 282 17.87 7.72 -1.74
C SER A 282 18.62 6.75 -2.67
N LEU A 283 19.14 5.66 -2.13
CA LEU A 283 19.61 4.53 -2.95
C LEU A 283 18.44 3.93 -3.72
N GLN A 284 17.30 3.73 -3.07
CA GLN A 284 16.10 3.15 -3.67
C GLN A 284 15.47 4.04 -4.73
N SER A 285 15.64 5.36 -4.67
CA SER A 285 15.11 6.24 -5.71
C SER A 285 15.86 6.08 -7.05
N ASN A 286 17.05 5.48 -7.04
CA ASN A 286 17.89 5.26 -8.22
C ASN A 286 18.09 3.77 -8.57
N GLU A 287 17.26 2.89 -8.00
CA GLU A 287 17.13 1.48 -8.41
C GLU A 287 16.21 1.36 -9.64
#